data_AF-A0AA42YD05-F1
#
_entry.id   AF-A0AA42YD05-F1
#
_cell.length_a   1.000
_cell.length_b   1.000
_cell.length_c   1.000
_cell.angle_alpha   90.00
_cell.angle_beta   90.00
_cell.angle_gamma   90.00
#
_symmetry.space_group_name_H-M   'P 1'
#
loop_
_entity.id
_entity.type
_entity.pdbx_description
1 polymer ?
#
loop_
_entity_poly.entity_id
_entity_poly.type
_entity_poly.pdbx_seq_one_letter_code
_entity_poly.pdbx_strand_id
1 'polypeptide(L)'
;TLLCPKQTRKSALQSLYQRRWHVEFDLRNIKTTLGMERLSCQSPAMAIKEVWVYVLAYNLIRLMMAQAALLAQRLPRELSFKHTVQLWIAWDHQGHGTEHEDQVYGLFVLIAQQRVGERPGRIEPRAVKRRPKPYPLLTTPRPIARAHVRQYGHPKKLK
;
A
#
# COMPACT_ATOMS: atom_id res chain seq x y z
N THR A 1 21.43 19.87 3.41
CA THR A 1 21.77 18.43 3.51
C THR A 1 22.65 18.21 4.74
N LEU A 2 22.55 17.07 5.44
CA LEU A 2 23.29 16.79 6.69
C LEU A 2 24.72 16.26 6.41
N LEU A 3 25.50 17.00 5.62
CA LEU A 3 26.80 16.53 5.09
C LEU A 3 27.99 16.87 6.01
N CYS A 4 27.85 17.88 6.87
CA CYS A 4 28.92 18.34 7.76
C CYS A 4 28.79 17.73 9.16
N PRO A 5 29.73 16.86 9.61
CA PRO A 5 29.66 16.23 10.93
C PRO A 5 29.70 17.23 12.08
N LYS A 6 30.48 18.32 11.93
CA LYS A 6 30.63 19.37 12.96
C LYS A 6 29.37 20.23 13.15
N GLN A 7 28.51 20.30 12.14
CA GLN A 7 27.29 21.14 12.16
C GLN A 7 26.02 20.30 12.39
N THR A 8 26.09 19.00 12.10
CA THR A 8 24.94 18.10 12.19
C THR A 8 24.74 17.62 13.63
N ARG A 9 23.62 18.01 14.24
CA ARG A 9 23.22 17.49 15.55
C ARG A 9 22.88 16.00 15.45
N LYS A 10 23.30 15.21 16.45
CA LYS A 10 23.00 13.76 16.54
C LYS A 10 21.50 13.46 16.42
N SER A 11 20.65 14.29 17.05
CA SER A 11 19.19 14.15 16.98
C SER A 11 18.63 14.31 15.57
N ALA A 12 19.21 15.20 14.75
CA ALA A 12 18.78 15.37 13.35
C ALA A 12 19.08 14.12 12.52
N LEU A 13 20.22 13.47 12.75
CA LEU A 13 20.59 12.22 12.10
C LEU A 13 19.64 11.08 12.51
N GLN A 14 19.31 10.97 13.80
CA GLN A 14 18.36 9.99 14.31
C GLN A 14 16.97 10.16 13.67
N SER A 15 16.45 11.40 13.62
CA SER A 15 15.18 11.70 12.97
C SER A 15 15.19 11.39 11.47
N LEU A 16 16.31 11.65 10.78
CA LEU A 16 16.45 11.28 9.37
C LEU A 16 16.43 9.74 9.19
N TYR A 17 17.14 9.01 10.05
CA TYR A 17 17.17 7.55 9.98
C TYR A 17 15.78 6.93 10.21
N GLN A 18 14.99 7.48 11.13
CA GLN A 18 13.61 7.05 11.36
C GLN A 18 12.73 7.19 10.11
N ARG A 19 12.96 8.22 9.27
CA ARG A 19 12.24 8.41 8.00
C ARG A 19 12.49 7.30 6.97
N ARG A 20 13.55 6.49 7.13
CA ARG A 20 13.78 5.30 6.26
C ARG A 20 12.58 4.36 6.26
N TRP A 21 11.85 4.26 7.37
CA TRP A 21 10.67 3.42 7.49
C TRP A 21 9.54 3.81 6.52
N HIS A 22 9.54 5.06 6.02
CA HIS A 22 8.60 5.47 4.99
C HIS A 22 8.68 4.59 3.74
N VAL A 23 9.87 4.11 3.35
CA VAL A 23 10.03 3.20 2.20
C VAL A 23 9.31 1.88 2.43
N GLU A 24 9.37 1.31 3.64
CA GLU A 24 8.65 0.08 3.97
C GLU A 24 7.14 0.27 3.91
N PHE A 25 6.66 1.44 4.34
CA PHE A 25 5.25 1.80 4.24
C PHE A 25 4.82 2.01 2.78
N ASP A 26 5.69 2.62 1.96
CA ASP A 26 5.48 2.83 0.53
C ASP A 26 5.35 1.46 -0.18
N LEU A 27 6.27 0.52 0.08
CA LEU A 27 6.21 -0.86 -0.43
C LEU A 27 4.96 -1.61 0.06
N ARG A 28 4.58 -1.44 1.32
CA ARG A 28 3.35 -2.02 1.88
C ARG A 28 2.12 -1.47 1.16
N ASN A 29 2.06 -0.19 0.85
CA ASN A 29 0.92 0.40 0.15
C ASN A 29 0.77 -0.18 -1.26
N ILE A 30 1.86 -0.32 -1.99
CA ILE A 30 1.85 -0.94 -3.33
C ILE A 30 1.39 -2.40 -3.22
N LYS A 31 1.97 -3.18 -2.32
CA LYS A 31 1.64 -4.61 -2.15
C LYS A 31 0.21 -4.81 -1.66
N THR A 32 -0.12 -4.27 -0.49
CA THR A 32 -1.35 -4.58 0.24
C THR A 32 -2.49 -3.61 -0.05
N THR A 33 -2.23 -2.30 -0.07
CA THR A 33 -3.31 -1.30 -0.15
C THR A 33 -3.85 -1.20 -1.56
N LEU A 34 -2.99 -1.29 -2.58
CA LEU A 34 -3.40 -1.38 -3.99
C LEU A 34 -3.74 -2.82 -4.41
N GLY A 35 -3.34 -3.83 -3.64
CA GLY A 35 -3.68 -5.23 -3.90
C GLY A 35 -2.74 -6.01 -4.83
N MET A 36 -1.50 -5.53 -5.05
CA MET A 36 -0.48 -6.21 -5.87
C MET A 36 0.03 -7.55 -5.28
N GLU A 37 -0.39 -7.97 -4.08
CA GLU A 37 0.01 -9.26 -3.48
C GLU A 37 -0.28 -10.48 -4.37
N ARG A 38 -1.24 -10.38 -5.27
CA ARG A 38 -1.59 -11.42 -6.24
C ARG A 38 -1.71 -10.82 -7.62
N LEU A 39 -0.75 -11.13 -8.47
CA LEU A 39 -0.76 -10.76 -9.89
C LEU A 39 -1.75 -11.66 -10.64
N SER A 40 -2.50 -11.06 -11.56
CA SER A 40 -3.50 -11.71 -12.40
C SER A 40 -2.90 -12.30 -13.68
N CYS A 41 -1.79 -11.72 -14.16
CA CYS A 41 -1.14 -12.14 -15.40
C CYS A 41 -0.45 -13.50 -15.26
N GLN A 42 -0.56 -14.33 -16.31
CA GLN A 42 -0.02 -15.69 -16.32
C GLN A 42 1.35 -15.82 -16.99
N SER A 43 1.78 -14.85 -17.80
CA SER A 43 3.10 -14.86 -18.45
C SER A 43 4.07 -13.90 -17.76
N PRO A 44 5.38 -14.22 -17.70
CA PRO A 44 6.38 -13.36 -17.07
C PRO A 44 6.41 -11.94 -17.63
N ALA A 45 6.31 -11.80 -18.95
CA ALA A 45 6.30 -10.51 -19.63
C ALA A 45 5.08 -9.65 -19.24
N MET A 46 3.90 -10.25 -19.07
CA MET A 46 2.70 -9.53 -18.65
C MET A 46 2.72 -9.21 -17.15
N ALA A 47 3.26 -10.11 -16.31
CA ALA A 47 3.44 -9.85 -14.89
C ALA A 47 4.34 -8.64 -14.62
N ILE A 48 5.41 -8.44 -15.41
CA ILE A 48 6.25 -7.24 -15.33
C ILE A 48 5.43 -5.98 -15.64
N LYS A 49 4.60 -6.00 -16.68
CA LYS A 49 3.72 -4.87 -17.04
C LYS A 49 2.71 -4.58 -15.93
N GLU A 50 2.11 -5.61 -15.34
CA GLU A 50 1.18 -5.47 -14.22
C GLU A 50 1.84 -4.79 -13.02
N VAL A 51 3.07 -5.17 -12.67
CA VAL A 51 3.85 -4.50 -11.63
C VAL A 51 4.06 -3.02 -11.95
N TRP A 52 4.41 -2.67 -13.19
CA TRP A 52 4.57 -1.28 -13.61
C TRP A 52 3.27 -0.47 -13.51
N VAL A 53 2.12 -1.07 -13.82
CA VAL A 53 0.81 -0.43 -13.64
C VAL A 53 0.55 -0.12 -12.16
N TYR A 54 0.89 -1.03 -11.24
CA TYR A 54 0.78 -0.75 -9.81
C TYR A 54 1.70 0.37 -9.32
N VAL A 55 2.93 0.44 -9.86
CA VAL A 55 3.86 1.55 -9.56
C VAL A 55 3.32 2.87 -10.08
N LEU A 56 2.76 2.88 -11.30
CA LEU A 56 2.09 4.06 -11.88
C LEU A 56 0.91 4.51 -11.01
N ALA A 57 0.01 3.60 -10.66
CA ALA A 57 -1.14 3.88 -9.80
C ALA A 57 -0.70 4.46 -8.44
N TYR A 58 0.33 3.88 -7.81
CA TYR A 58 0.91 4.42 -6.59
C TYR A 58 1.37 5.87 -6.74
N ASN A 59 2.10 6.18 -7.82
CA ASN A 59 2.59 7.54 -8.07
C ASN A 59 1.45 8.52 -8.32
N LEU A 60 0.38 8.12 -9.01
CA LEU A 60 -0.80 8.95 -9.22
C LEU A 60 -1.49 9.28 -7.89
N ILE A 61 -1.71 8.29 -7.02
CA ILE A 61 -2.25 8.54 -5.68
C ILE A 61 -1.33 9.49 -4.90
N ARG A 62 0.00 9.31 -4.97
CA ARG A 62 0.96 10.21 -4.29
C ARG A 62 0.91 11.63 -4.82
N LEU A 63 0.72 11.82 -6.12
CA LEU A 63 0.58 13.14 -6.73
C LEU A 63 -0.71 13.82 -6.24
N MET A 64 -1.84 13.11 -6.22
CA MET A 64 -3.09 13.65 -5.68
C MET A 64 -2.97 14.03 -4.20
N MET A 65 -2.33 13.18 -3.39
CA MET A 65 -2.03 13.50 -2.00
C MET A 65 -1.15 14.75 -1.88
N ALA A 66 -0.17 14.93 -2.78
CA ALA A 66 0.69 16.10 -2.77
C ALA A 66 -0.08 17.39 -3.08
N GLN A 67 -0.99 17.36 -4.05
CA GLN A 67 -1.85 18.49 -4.38
C GLN A 67 -2.81 18.82 -3.24
N ALA A 68 -3.50 17.81 -2.70
CA ALA A 68 -4.38 18.00 -1.54
C ALA A 68 -3.64 18.54 -0.31
N ALA A 69 -2.42 18.04 -0.06
CA ALA A 69 -1.60 18.52 1.03
C ALA A 69 -1.14 19.97 0.82
N LEU A 70 -0.79 20.35 -0.41
CA LEU A 70 -0.44 21.74 -0.76
C LEU A 70 -1.62 22.68 -0.47
N LEU A 71 -2.82 22.31 -0.92
CA LEU A 71 -4.05 23.09 -0.68
C LEU A 71 -4.37 23.25 0.82
N ALA A 72 -4.11 22.20 1.62
CA ALA A 72 -4.35 22.22 3.05
C ALA A 72 -3.16 22.72 3.90
N GLN A 73 -2.06 23.15 3.27
CA GLN A 73 -0.80 23.54 3.92
C GLN A 73 -0.25 22.45 4.87
N ARG A 74 -0.25 21.20 4.41
CA ARG A 74 0.22 20.02 5.15
C ARG A 74 1.32 19.29 4.41
N LEU A 75 1.97 18.36 5.10
CA LEU A 75 2.89 17.44 4.44
C LEU A 75 2.11 16.29 3.79
N PRO A 76 2.44 15.87 2.55
CA PRO A 76 1.75 14.77 1.88
C PRO A 76 1.76 13.47 2.67
N ARG A 77 2.78 13.25 3.50
CA ARG A 77 2.90 12.04 4.35
C ARG A 77 2.01 12.05 5.59
N GLU A 78 1.38 13.18 5.92
CA GLU A 78 0.36 13.25 6.98
C GLU A 78 -1.01 12.78 6.50
N LEU A 79 -1.23 12.74 5.18
CA LEU A 79 -2.50 12.29 4.61
C LEU A 79 -2.57 10.76 4.52
N SER A 80 -3.78 10.21 4.67
CA SER A 80 -3.98 8.76 4.63
C SER A 80 -4.02 8.23 3.19
N PHE A 81 -2.97 7.50 2.78
CA PHE A 81 -2.91 6.86 1.46
C PHE A 81 -4.13 5.96 1.16
N LYS A 82 -4.54 5.14 2.15
CA LYS A 82 -5.72 4.27 1.99
C LYS A 82 -6.99 5.06 1.76
N HIS A 83 -7.15 6.19 2.47
CA HIS A 83 -8.32 7.03 2.31
C HIS A 83 -8.36 7.67 0.92
N THR A 84 -7.22 8.17 0.43
CA THR A 84 -7.13 8.70 -0.94
C THR A 84 -7.51 7.66 -1.99
N VAL A 85 -7.05 6.42 -1.86
CA VAL A 85 -7.45 5.31 -2.75
C VAL A 85 -8.96 5.08 -2.70
N GLN A 86 -9.56 5.07 -1.51
CA GLN A 86 -11.01 4.86 -1.34
C GLN A 86 -11.82 6.00 -1.97
N LEU A 87 -11.39 7.24 -1.78
CA LEU A 87 -12.03 8.40 -2.40
C LEU A 87 -11.91 8.35 -3.92
N TRP A 88 -10.73 8.03 -4.46
CA TRP A 88 -10.52 7.91 -5.90
C TRP A 88 -11.43 6.85 -6.53
N ILE A 89 -11.52 5.67 -5.91
CA ILE A 89 -12.41 4.60 -6.39
C ILE A 89 -13.88 5.03 -6.32
N ALA A 90 -14.30 5.68 -5.22
CA ALA A 90 -15.67 6.17 -5.09
C ALA A 90 -15.99 7.28 -6.11
N TRP A 91 -15.03 8.15 -6.38
CA TRP A 91 -15.13 9.24 -7.35
C TRP A 91 -15.32 8.71 -8.77
N ASP A 92 -14.51 7.73 -9.18
CA ASP A 92 -14.62 7.04 -10.46
C ASP A 92 -16.00 6.38 -10.63
N HIS A 93 -16.48 5.67 -9.60
CA HIS A 93 -17.80 5.03 -9.64
C HIS A 93 -18.98 6.00 -9.78
N GLN A 94 -18.83 7.25 -9.34
CA GLN A 94 -19.87 8.27 -9.46
C GLN A 94 -19.88 8.93 -10.85
N GLY A 95 -18.95 8.57 -11.74
CA GLY A 95 -18.85 9.15 -13.08
C GLY A 95 -18.38 10.60 -13.05
N HIS A 96 -17.78 11.06 -11.95
CA HIS A 96 -17.22 12.39 -11.88
C HIS A 96 -15.96 12.47 -12.75
N GLY A 97 -16.02 13.30 -13.79
CA GLY A 97 -14.85 13.62 -14.61
C GLY A 97 -13.83 14.46 -13.86
N THR A 98 -12.62 14.54 -14.40
CA THR A 98 -11.60 15.50 -13.96
C THR A 98 -11.64 16.80 -14.78
N GLU A 99 -12.73 17.01 -15.52
CA GLU A 99 -12.88 18.10 -16.50
C GLU A 99 -13.27 19.42 -15.84
N HIS A 100 -13.93 19.36 -14.68
CA HIS A 100 -14.33 20.54 -13.92
C HIS A 100 -13.40 20.76 -12.73
N GLU A 101 -12.68 21.89 -12.75
CA GLU A 101 -11.72 22.27 -11.70
C GLU A 101 -12.35 22.28 -10.30
N ASP A 102 -13.61 22.74 -10.17
CA ASP A 102 -14.34 22.78 -8.89
C ASP A 102 -14.54 21.40 -8.27
N GLN A 103 -14.82 20.39 -9.11
CA GLN A 103 -15.02 19.02 -8.64
C GLN A 103 -13.70 18.42 -8.16
N VAL A 104 -12.62 18.60 -8.94
CA VAL A 104 -11.27 18.17 -8.56
C VAL A 104 -10.80 18.86 -7.28
N TYR A 105 -11.10 20.14 -7.13
CA TYR A 105 -10.83 20.89 -5.89
C TYR A 105 -11.58 20.27 -4.70
N GLY A 106 -12.87 19.98 -4.86
CA GLY A 106 -13.68 19.28 -3.85
C GLY A 106 -13.08 17.93 -3.43
N LEU A 107 -12.62 17.14 -4.39
CA LEU A 107 -11.92 15.88 -4.12
C LEU A 107 -10.66 16.09 -3.28
N PHE A 108 -9.85 17.11 -3.59
CA PHE A 108 -8.64 17.41 -2.80
C PHE A 108 -8.96 17.86 -1.39
N VAL A 109 -10.02 18.65 -1.19
CA VAL A 109 -10.51 19.03 0.14
C VAL A 109 -10.89 17.77 0.93
N LEU A 110 -11.64 16.84 0.34
CA LEU A 110 -12.01 15.58 0.99
C LEU A 110 -10.78 14.74 1.36
N ILE A 111 -9.81 14.62 0.44
CA ILE A 111 -8.56 13.89 0.70
C ILE A 111 -7.80 14.48 1.90
N ALA A 112 -7.78 15.80 2.02
CA ALA A 112 -7.07 16.49 3.10
C ALA A 112 -7.71 16.31 4.48
N GLN A 113 -8.99 15.93 4.57
CA GLN A 113 -9.70 15.77 5.84
C GLN A 113 -9.15 14.61 6.68
N GLN A 114 -8.72 13.51 6.05
CA GLN A 114 -8.28 12.32 6.77
C GLN A 114 -6.77 12.23 6.92
N ARG A 115 -6.32 12.36 8.18
CA ARG A 115 -4.90 12.31 8.55
C ARG A 115 -4.50 10.96 9.12
N VAL A 116 -3.23 10.61 8.91
CA VAL A 116 -2.57 9.53 9.64
C VAL A 116 -2.33 10.02 11.06
N GLY A 117 -2.92 9.34 12.06
CA GLY A 117 -2.73 9.70 13.45
C GLY A 117 -1.29 9.51 13.92
N GLU A 118 -0.78 10.47 14.70
CA GLU A 118 0.54 10.40 15.31
C GLU A 118 0.59 9.32 16.40
N ARG A 119 1.60 8.45 16.34
CA ARG A 119 1.79 7.35 17.29
C ARG A 119 3.28 7.19 17.62
N PRO A 120 3.86 8.13 18.40
CA PRO A 120 5.28 8.11 18.73
C PRO A 120 5.63 6.85 19.55
N GLY A 121 6.81 6.28 19.32
CA GLY A 121 7.33 5.17 20.12
C GLY A 121 6.60 3.83 19.97
N ARG A 122 5.76 3.65 18.95
CA ARG A 122 5.02 2.40 18.76
C ARG A 122 5.94 1.23 18.41
N ILE A 123 5.90 0.19 19.23
CA ILE A 123 6.57 -1.09 18.99
C ILE A 123 5.48 -2.16 18.91
N GLU A 124 5.23 -2.69 17.71
CA GLU A 124 4.31 -3.82 17.53
C GLU A 124 5.10 -5.13 17.57
N PRO A 125 4.67 -6.13 18.36
CA PRO A 125 5.31 -7.43 18.36
C PRO A 125 5.19 -8.05 16.96
N ARG A 126 6.26 -8.70 16.49
CA ARG A 126 6.26 -9.42 15.20
C ARG A 126 5.57 -10.79 15.33
N ALA A 127 4.32 -10.75 15.76
CA ALA A 127 3.49 -11.92 16.04
C ALA A 127 2.14 -11.81 15.32
N VAL A 128 1.61 -12.95 14.87
CA VAL A 128 0.28 -13.00 14.26
C VAL A 128 -0.75 -13.23 15.38
N LYS A 129 -1.73 -12.34 15.50
CA LYS A 129 -2.79 -12.46 16.54
C LYS A 129 -3.73 -13.65 16.34
N ARG A 130 -3.91 -14.15 15.11
CA ARG A 130 -4.82 -15.26 14.78
C ARG A 130 -4.04 -16.46 14.27
N ARG A 131 -4.34 -17.67 14.77
CA ARG A 131 -3.74 -18.93 14.27
C ARG A 131 -4.11 -19.12 12.79
N PRO A 132 -3.16 -19.41 11.89
CA PRO A 132 -3.47 -19.84 10.53
C PRO A 132 -4.42 -21.05 10.55
N LYS A 133 -5.26 -21.19 9.52
CA LYS A 133 -6.08 -22.40 9.40
C LYS A 133 -5.15 -23.61 9.25
N PRO A 134 -5.46 -24.75 9.92
CA PRO A 134 -4.59 -25.94 9.93
C PRO A 134 -4.71 -26.75 8.63
N TYR A 135 -4.54 -26.10 7.48
CA TYR A 135 -4.55 -26.75 6.17
C TYR A 135 -3.22 -26.55 5.47
N PRO A 136 -2.71 -27.55 4.74
CA PRO A 136 -1.51 -27.41 3.93
C PRO A 136 -1.72 -26.36 2.82
N LEU A 137 -0.64 -25.68 2.46
CA LEU A 137 -0.63 -24.77 1.33
C LEU A 137 -0.77 -25.54 0.02
N LEU A 138 -1.50 -25.00 -0.96
CA LEU A 138 -1.56 -25.56 -2.31
C LEU A 138 -0.31 -25.14 -3.09
N THR A 139 0.71 -26.01 -3.09
CA THR A 139 2.01 -25.75 -3.74
C THR A 139 2.10 -26.27 -5.17
N THR A 140 1.14 -27.08 -5.61
CA THR A 140 1.09 -27.69 -6.95
C THR A 140 -0.07 -27.13 -7.78
N PRO A 141 0.00 -27.18 -9.13
CA PRO A 141 -1.13 -26.85 -10.00
C PRO A 141 -2.40 -27.59 -9.60
N ARG A 142 -3.54 -26.88 -9.65
CA ARG A 142 -4.86 -27.42 -9.28
C ARG A 142 -5.22 -28.73 -9.97
N PRO A 143 -4.92 -28.96 -11.27
CA PRO A 143 -5.23 -30.24 -11.91
C PRO A 143 -4.52 -31.42 -11.23
N ILE A 144 -3.24 -31.27 -10.90
CA ILE A 144 -2.43 -32.30 -10.23
C ILE A 144 -2.95 -32.53 -8.81
N ALA A 145 -3.22 -31.46 -8.05
CA ALA A 145 -3.77 -31.57 -6.71
C ALA A 145 -5.16 -32.25 -6.70
N ARG A 146 -6.02 -31.95 -7.68
CA ARG A 146 -7.33 -32.60 -7.84
C ARG A 146 -7.19 -34.09 -8.17
N ALA A 147 -6.27 -34.45 -9.05
CA ALA A 147 -5.98 -35.85 -9.38
C ALA A 147 -5.49 -36.62 -8.14
N HIS A 148 -4.56 -36.03 -7.38
CA HIS A 148 -4.08 -36.60 -6.12
C HIS A 148 -5.21 -36.79 -5.10
N VAL A 149 -6.11 -35.80 -4.95
CA VAL A 149 -7.26 -35.93 -4.04
C VAL A 149 -8.24 -37.01 -4.50
N ARG A 150 -8.45 -37.19 -5.81
CA ARG A 150 -9.27 -38.29 -6.34
C ARG A 150 -8.66 -39.66 -6.04
N GLN A 151 -7.33 -39.77 -6.10
CA GLN A 151 -6.62 -41.04 -5.90
C GLN A 151 -6.41 -41.38 -4.42
N TYR A 152 -6.09 -40.39 -3.58
CA TYR A 152 -5.63 -40.60 -2.20
C TYR A 152 -6.54 -39.96 -1.14
N GLY A 153 -7.60 -39.25 -1.56
CA GLY A 153 -8.47 -38.48 -0.66
C GLY A 153 -7.88 -37.13 -0.23
N HIS A 154 -8.61 -36.42 0.63
CA HIS A 154 -8.19 -35.13 1.15
C HIS A 154 -7.07 -35.27 2.20
N PRO A 155 -6.07 -34.35 2.21
CA PRO A 155 -5.02 -34.36 3.22
C PRO A 155 -5.59 -34.04 4.61
N LYS A 156 -4.99 -34.64 5.65
CA LYS A 156 -5.35 -34.36 7.05
C LYS A 156 -5.00 -32.92 7.43
N LYS A 157 -5.71 -32.37 8.42
CA LYS A 157 -5.39 -31.08 9.03
C LYS A 157 -3.99 -31.12 9.65
N LEU A 158 -3.24 -30.03 9.50
CA LEU A 158 -1.95 -29.83 10.17
C LEU A 158 -2.18 -29.67 11.68
N LYS A 159 -1.33 -30.28 12.52
CA LYS A 159 -1.40 -30.11 13.98
C LYS A 159 -0.93 -28.71 14.39
#